data_AF-A0AA36HW73-F1
#
_entry.id   AF-A0AA36HW73-F1
#
_cell.length_a   1.000
_cell.length_b   1.000
_cell.length_c   1.000
_cell.angle_alpha   90.00
_cell.angle_beta   90.00
_cell.angle_gamma   90.00
#
_symmetry.space_group_name_H-M   'P 1'
#
loop_
_entity.id
_entity.type
_entity.pdbx_description
1 polymer ?
#
loop_
_entity_poly.entity_id
_entity_poly.type
_entity_poly.pdbx_seq_one_letter_code
_entity_poly.pdbx_strand_id
1 'polypeptide(L)'
;MLMRQIWPGLASFFAVAFADGELVAATECNPYQGTRYITLGNGDSITSAVCEASWDLHELSVFDEFGFEITSITASAPTGSSSPTSDYGPQKALDGLLTTFWAGDHDIGASCSCWDDSKKDSQQILLDLKQTYKVSKINIWQGGAGNKWAISKLRIHCHSAGLVTSPVELEISSGSTTVECDDAGCRAIDHNPAFVHRSAACAASTAGQLGVPVGLLLGLGLVQRNLLLRGERSWS
;
A
#
# COMPACT_ATOMS: atom_id res chain seq x y z
N MET A 1 11.68 -60.62 3.89
CA MET A 1 11.99 -60.61 2.45
C MET A 1 11.50 -59.28 1.90
N LEU A 2 12.43 -58.44 1.41
CA LEU A 2 12.32 -57.10 0.77
C LEU A 2 11.51 -56.00 1.50
N MET A 3 12.06 -54.85 1.95
CA MET A 3 12.83 -53.73 1.34
C MET A 3 11.98 -52.52 0.88
N ARG A 4 12.20 -51.37 1.57
CA ARG A 4 12.34 -49.93 1.13
C ARG A 4 11.22 -49.29 0.27
N GLN A 5 10.82 -48.02 0.41
CA GLN A 5 11.51 -46.70 0.57
C GLN A 5 10.57 -45.72 1.37
N ILE A 6 10.93 -44.81 2.29
CA ILE A 6 11.80 -43.58 2.35
C ILE A 6 11.32 -42.40 1.44
N TRP A 7 10.36 -41.56 1.90
CA TRP A 7 10.42 -40.14 2.43
C TRP A 7 10.26 -39.03 1.34
N PRO A 8 10.08 -37.72 1.67
CA PRO A 8 9.03 -37.03 2.45
C PRO A 8 8.47 -35.78 1.68
N GLY A 9 7.41 -35.12 2.17
CA GLY A 9 6.96 -33.82 1.64
C GLY A 9 6.07 -33.09 2.63
N LEU A 10 6.68 -32.25 3.46
CA LEU A 10 6.05 -31.45 4.52
C LEU A 10 5.08 -30.42 3.94
N ALA A 11 3.78 -30.62 4.18
CA ALA A 11 2.82 -29.54 4.27
C ALA A 11 2.62 -29.25 5.77
N SER A 12 3.27 -28.22 6.30
CA SER A 12 3.03 -27.76 7.66
C SER A 12 1.89 -26.76 7.65
N PHE A 13 0.70 -27.30 7.87
CA PHE A 13 -0.48 -26.58 8.33
C PHE A 13 -0.27 -26.13 9.79
N PHE A 14 -0.65 -24.90 10.11
CA PHE A 14 -1.22 -24.62 11.42
C PHE A 14 -2.71 -24.38 11.22
N ALA A 15 -3.49 -25.46 11.32
CA ALA A 15 -4.93 -25.41 11.50
C ALA A 15 -5.21 -25.66 12.98
N VAL A 16 -5.77 -24.66 13.67
CA VAL A 16 -6.38 -24.87 14.98
C VAL A 16 -7.77 -25.43 14.71
N ALA A 17 -7.98 -26.70 15.07
CA ALA A 17 -9.24 -27.40 14.83
C ALA A 17 -10.30 -27.00 15.87
N PHE A 18 -11.46 -26.55 15.40
CA PHE A 18 -12.71 -26.64 16.15
C PHE A 18 -13.57 -27.74 15.52
N ALA A 19 -14.16 -28.57 16.37
CA ALA A 19 -15.12 -29.60 15.96
C ALA A 19 -16.31 -28.94 15.26
N ASP A 20 -16.83 -29.60 14.22
CA ASP A 20 -17.96 -29.21 13.37
C ASP A 20 -17.63 -28.36 12.12
N GLY A 21 -16.44 -28.58 11.55
CA GLY A 21 -16.34 -29.23 10.24
C GLY A 21 -16.84 -28.52 8.97
N GLU A 22 -17.16 -27.22 8.99
CA GLU A 22 -17.20 -26.40 7.78
C GLU A 22 -16.02 -25.42 7.83
N LEU A 23 -15.00 -25.67 7.01
CA LEU A 23 -13.99 -24.67 6.69
C LEU A 23 -14.72 -23.55 5.94
N VAL A 24 -15.24 -22.57 6.67
CA VAL A 24 -15.73 -21.35 6.03
C VAL A 24 -14.51 -20.73 5.37
N ALA A 25 -14.42 -20.85 4.05
CA ALA A 25 -13.47 -20.07 3.28
C ALA A 25 -13.61 -18.62 3.75
N ALA A 26 -12.53 -17.98 4.16
CA ALA A 26 -12.59 -16.58 4.53
C ALA A 26 -13.18 -15.83 3.34
N THR A 27 -14.42 -15.37 3.48
CA THR A 27 -15.05 -14.57 2.44
C THR A 27 -14.21 -13.30 2.31
N GLU A 28 -13.75 -12.98 1.11
CA GLU A 28 -13.10 -11.70 0.87
C GLU A 28 -14.04 -10.57 1.30
N CYS A 29 -13.48 -9.52 1.90
CA CYS A 29 -14.23 -8.36 2.31
C CYS A 29 -14.99 -7.78 1.11
N ASN A 30 -16.31 -7.74 1.23
CA ASN A 30 -17.18 -7.08 0.28
C ASN A 30 -18.12 -6.12 1.03
N PRO A 31 -17.82 -4.81 1.10
CA PRO A 31 -18.67 -3.80 1.72
C PRO A 31 -20.11 -3.76 1.16
N TYR A 32 -20.34 -4.26 -0.06
CA TYR A 32 -21.68 -4.36 -0.66
C TYR A 32 -22.56 -5.42 0.03
N GLN A 33 -21.98 -6.34 0.80
CA GLN A 33 -22.73 -7.31 1.61
C GLN A 33 -23.32 -6.70 2.88
N GLY A 34 -22.98 -5.45 3.21
CA GLY A 34 -23.45 -4.78 4.40
C GLY A 34 -22.37 -4.71 5.48
N THR A 35 -21.88 -3.50 5.76
CA THR A 35 -20.91 -3.28 6.84
C THR A 35 -21.21 -1.97 7.56
N ARG A 36 -20.82 -1.89 8.85
CA ARG A 36 -20.81 -0.64 9.60
C ARG A 36 -19.42 0.01 9.61
N TYR A 37 -18.37 -0.81 9.63
CA TYR A 37 -17.01 -0.30 9.66
C TYR A 37 -16.21 -0.79 8.47
N ILE A 38 -15.43 0.14 7.91
CA ILE A 38 -14.49 -0.13 6.82
C ILE A 38 -13.13 0.37 7.29
N THR A 39 -12.11 -0.48 7.23
CA THR A 39 -10.72 -0.03 7.40
C THR A 39 -10.05 0.00 6.05
N LEU A 40 -9.42 1.14 5.75
CA LEU A 40 -8.55 1.30 4.60
C LEU A 40 -7.11 1.29 5.09
N GLY A 41 -6.33 0.33 4.61
CA GLY A 41 -4.93 0.18 4.94
C GLY A 41 -4.04 0.23 3.69
N ASN A 42 -2.78 0.57 3.89
CA ASN A 42 -1.79 0.49 2.83
C ASN A 42 -1.47 -0.98 2.46
N GLY A 43 -1.53 -1.31 1.18
CA GLY A 43 -1.15 -2.62 0.63
C GLY A 43 0.25 -2.67 0.04
N ASP A 44 0.83 -1.51 -0.23
CA ASP A 44 2.20 -1.35 -0.68
C ASP A 44 2.88 -0.10 -0.09
N SER A 45 4.10 0.13 -0.54
CA SER A 45 4.89 1.29 -0.20
C SER A 45 4.42 2.55 -0.93
N ILE A 46 4.73 3.72 -0.39
CA ILE A 46 4.76 5.00 -1.13
C ILE A 46 6.10 5.18 -1.86
N THR A 47 6.18 6.12 -2.80
CA THR A 47 7.41 6.35 -3.60
C THR A 47 8.47 7.21 -2.91
N SER A 48 8.18 7.75 -1.72
CA SER A 48 9.20 8.39 -0.87
C SER A 48 10.34 7.42 -0.53
N ALA A 49 11.55 7.97 -0.40
CA ALA A 49 12.77 7.24 -0.04
C ALA A 49 13.22 7.47 1.41
N VAL A 50 12.34 8.03 2.25
CA VAL A 50 12.62 8.32 3.67
C VAL A 50 11.70 7.46 4.51
N CYS A 51 12.26 6.69 5.46
CA CYS A 51 11.49 5.77 6.29
C CYS A 51 10.47 6.43 7.20
N GLU A 52 10.66 7.70 7.54
CA GLU A 52 9.72 8.45 8.36
C GLU A 52 8.55 9.05 7.55
N ALA A 53 8.25 8.48 6.38
CA ALA A 53 7.26 9.01 5.46
C ALA A 53 5.86 8.42 5.69
N SER A 54 4.85 9.28 5.68
CA SER A 54 3.43 8.93 5.76
C SER A 54 2.80 8.71 4.39
N TRP A 55 1.78 7.87 4.36
CA TRP A 55 0.73 7.91 3.35
C TRP A 55 -0.18 9.09 3.66
N ASP A 56 -0.36 9.97 2.68
CA ASP A 56 -1.25 11.13 2.78
C ASP A 56 -2.54 10.85 2.00
N LEU A 57 -3.66 10.78 2.73
CA LEU A 57 -4.99 10.56 2.17
C LEU A 57 -5.78 11.86 2.25
N HIS A 58 -6.13 12.43 1.10
CA HIS A 58 -6.74 13.74 1.03
C HIS A 58 -8.24 13.71 1.27
N GLU A 59 -8.97 12.78 0.65
CA GLU A 59 -10.42 12.75 0.78
C GLU A 59 -10.96 11.34 0.50
N LEU A 60 -12.10 11.04 1.12
CA LEU A 60 -12.90 9.86 0.93
C LEU A 60 -14.38 10.23 0.82
N SER A 61 -15.07 9.66 -0.15
CA SER A 61 -16.53 9.66 -0.19
C SER A 61 -17.02 8.23 -0.32
N VAL A 62 -18.02 7.85 0.47
CA VAL A 62 -18.62 6.50 0.46
C VAL A 62 -20.09 6.62 0.09
N PHE A 63 -20.57 5.74 -0.80
CA PHE A 63 -21.93 5.76 -1.29
C PHE A 63 -22.64 4.44 -1.00
N ASP A 64 -23.93 4.52 -0.68
CA ASP A 64 -24.80 3.37 -0.46
C ASP A 64 -25.16 2.64 -1.76
N GLU A 65 -25.93 1.56 -1.67
CA GLU A 65 -26.37 0.75 -2.81
C GLU A 65 -27.25 1.49 -3.81
N PHE A 66 -27.85 2.61 -3.41
CA PHE A 66 -28.68 3.47 -4.26
C PHE A 66 -27.88 4.61 -4.90
N GLY A 67 -26.58 4.71 -4.57
CA GLY A 67 -25.68 5.74 -5.09
C GLY A 67 -25.76 7.07 -4.34
N PHE A 68 -26.38 7.10 -3.15
CA PHE A 68 -26.36 8.28 -2.29
C PHE A 68 -25.11 8.31 -1.43
N GLU A 69 -24.49 9.49 -1.30
CA GLU A 69 -23.35 9.67 -0.42
C GLU A 69 -23.77 9.54 1.04
N ILE A 70 -23.03 8.73 1.80
CA ILE A 70 -23.23 8.56 3.23
C ILE A 70 -22.51 9.71 3.93
N THR A 71 -23.25 10.71 4.39
CA THR A 71 -22.67 11.94 4.97
C THR A 71 -22.41 11.86 6.48
N SER A 72 -22.93 10.83 7.16
CA SER A 72 -22.81 10.66 8.61
C SER A 72 -21.52 9.95 9.06
N ILE A 73 -20.55 9.76 8.16
CA ILE A 73 -19.34 8.98 8.44
C ILE A 73 -18.47 9.74 9.44
N THR A 74 -17.83 8.99 10.35
CA THR A 74 -16.71 9.52 11.13
C THR A 74 -15.49 8.65 10.92
N ALA A 75 -14.31 9.27 10.91
CA ALA A 75 -13.05 8.54 10.84
C ALA A 75 -12.34 8.46 12.20
N SER A 76 -11.55 7.41 12.37
CA SER A 76 -10.48 7.31 13.38
C SER A 76 -9.28 6.61 12.73
N ALA A 77 -8.12 6.64 13.37
CA ALA A 77 -6.92 6.02 12.83
C ALA A 77 -6.35 5.03 13.85
N PRO A 78 -6.48 3.71 13.64
CA PRO A 78 -5.81 2.71 14.46
C PRO A 78 -4.28 2.87 14.47
N THR A 79 -3.71 3.32 13.35
CA THR A 79 -2.31 3.68 13.20
C THR A 79 -2.19 4.99 12.43
N GLY A 80 -1.14 5.78 12.69
CA GLY A 80 -0.95 7.11 12.11
C GLY A 80 -1.53 8.24 12.94
N SER A 81 -1.76 9.40 12.30
CA SER A 81 -2.29 10.57 12.99
C SER A 81 -3.72 10.29 13.46
N SER A 82 -3.91 10.20 14.76
CA SER A 82 -5.15 9.75 15.39
C SER A 82 -5.94 10.88 16.06
N SER A 83 -5.32 12.05 16.27
CA SER A 83 -6.00 13.19 16.89
C SER A 83 -6.97 13.84 15.90
N PRO A 84 -8.28 13.87 16.20
CA PRO A 84 -9.29 14.44 15.29
C PRO A 84 -9.17 15.96 15.13
N THR A 85 -8.43 16.63 16.02
CA THR A 85 -8.20 18.08 16.00
C THR A 85 -6.84 18.46 15.45
N SER A 86 -6.00 17.50 15.07
CA SER A 86 -4.71 17.80 14.44
C SER A 86 -4.90 18.23 12.99
N ASP A 87 -3.92 18.99 12.47
CA ASP A 87 -3.92 19.44 11.07
C ASP A 87 -3.88 18.27 10.07
N TYR A 88 -3.51 17.07 10.53
CA TYR A 88 -3.42 15.84 9.75
C TYR A 88 -4.28 14.71 10.32
N GLY A 89 -5.33 15.05 11.07
CA GLY A 89 -6.20 14.07 11.74
C GLY A 89 -7.05 13.25 10.76
N PRO A 90 -7.66 12.14 11.21
CA PRO A 90 -8.44 11.26 10.32
C PRO A 90 -9.64 11.98 9.66
N GLN A 91 -10.15 13.02 10.30
CA GLN A 91 -11.27 13.84 9.87
C GLN A 91 -10.93 14.67 8.63
N LYS A 92 -9.63 14.90 8.38
CA LYS A 92 -9.14 15.59 7.18
C LYS A 92 -9.33 14.80 5.90
N ALA A 93 -9.61 13.49 6.00
CA ALA A 93 -9.97 12.66 4.86
C ALA A 93 -11.50 12.64 4.60
N LEU A 94 -12.30 13.40 5.36
CA LEU A 94 -13.77 13.44 5.26
C LEU A 94 -14.32 14.89 5.37
N ASP A 95 -13.47 15.91 5.24
CA ASP A 95 -13.87 17.30 5.43
C ASP A 95 -14.31 18.01 4.12
N GLY A 96 -14.32 17.27 3.01
CA GLY A 96 -14.73 17.76 1.69
C GLY A 96 -13.71 18.69 1.04
N LEU A 97 -12.46 18.69 1.52
CA LEU A 97 -11.40 19.59 1.07
C LEU A 97 -10.20 18.79 0.54
N LEU A 98 -10.01 18.83 -0.78
CA LEU A 98 -8.88 18.14 -1.44
C LEU A 98 -7.48 18.71 -1.07
N THR A 99 -7.41 19.80 -0.31
CA THR A 99 -6.15 20.45 0.11
C THR A 99 -5.68 20.03 1.50
N THR A 100 -6.56 19.43 2.29
CA THR A 100 -6.23 18.82 3.59
C THR A 100 -6.03 17.32 3.39
N PHE A 101 -5.42 16.66 4.39
CA PHE A 101 -5.19 15.23 4.34
C PHE A 101 -5.03 14.64 5.73
N TRP A 102 -5.39 13.36 5.87
CA TRP A 102 -4.93 12.53 6.96
C TRP A 102 -3.52 12.02 6.65
N ALA A 103 -2.63 12.07 7.65
CA ALA A 103 -1.30 11.49 7.55
C ALA A 103 -1.24 10.15 8.31
N GLY A 104 -0.76 9.11 7.63
CA GLY A 104 -0.40 7.84 8.25
C GLY A 104 0.76 7.93 9.24
N ASP A 105 1.24 6.77 9.71
CA ASP A 105 2.30 6.71 10.71
C ASP A 105 3.69 6.89 10.09
N HIS A 106 4.45 7.88 10.55
CA HIS A 106 5.84 8.08 10.15
C HIS A 106 6.75 6.98 10.68
N ASP A 107 6.48 6.42 11.86
CA ASP A 107 7.38 5.45 12.50
C ASP A 107 7.35 4.07 11.83
N ILE A 108 6.23 3.72 11.20
CA ILE A 108 6.04 2.38 10.64
C ILE A 108 6.49 2.30 9.16
N GLY A 109 6.85 3.43 8.56
CA GLY A 109 7.62 3.54 7.32
C GLY A 109 7.06 2.79 6.12
N ALA A 110 6.02 3.35 5.52
CA ALA A 110 5.50 2.89 4.23
C ALA A 110 6.42 3.23 3.05
N SER A 111 7.59 3.86 3.27
CA SER A 111 8.49 4.27 2.19
C SER A 111 9.11 3.10 1.43
N CYS A 112 9.45 3.31 0.15
CA CYS A 112 10.16 2.32 -0.67
C CYS A 112 11.45 1.79 0.00
N SER A 113 12.16 2.61 0.78
CA SER A 113 13.48 2.27 1.34
C SER A 113 13.46 1.32 2.54
N CYS A 114 12.30 1.10 3.17
CA CYS A 114 12.14 0.17 4.30
C CYS A 114 10.84 -0.62 4.22
N TRP A 115 10.26 -0.70 3.02
CA TRP A 115 9.11 -1.53 2.76
C TRP A 115 9.46 -3.00 2.81
N ASP A 116 8.63 -3.76 3.51
CA ASP A 116 8.50 -5.21 3.36
C ASP A 116 7.02 -5.59 3.53
N ASP A 117 6.67 -6.84 3.24
CA ASP A 117 5.27 -7.30 3.31
C ASP A 117 4.68 -7.27 4.73
N SER A 118 5.50 -7.22 5.79
CA SER A 118 5.02 -7.08 7.17
C SER A 118 4.49 -5.67 7.47
N LYS A 119 4.77 -4.70 6.58
CA LYS A 119 4.29 -3.31 6.65
C LYS A 119 2.94 -3.09 5.98
N LYS A 120 2.34 -4.11 5.38
CA LYS A 120 0.92 -4.06 4.99
C LYS A 120 0.08 -3.72 6.21
N ASP A 121 -0.91 -2.85 6.02
CA ASP A 121 -1.80 -2.41 7.10
C ASP A 121 -1.08 -1.67 8.26
N SER A 122 0.14 -1.20 8.04
CA SER A 122 0.85 -0.39 9.05
C SER A 122 0.28 1.02 9.19
N GLN A 123 -0.37 1.53 8.16
CA GLN A 123 -1.03 2.84 8.15
C GLN A 123 -2.49 2.62 7.77
N GLN A 124 -3.40 2.94 8.69
CA GLN A 124 -4.81 2.61 8.57
C GLN A 124 -5.72 3.73 9.03
N ILE A 125 -6.80 3.92 8.27
CA ILE A 125 -7.94 4.74 8.65
C ILE A 125 -9.20 3.87 8.75
N LEU A 126 -9.94 4.03 9.84
CA LEU A 126 -11.21 3.35 10.13
C LEU A 126 -12.35 4.31 9.90
N LEU A 127 -13.32 3.92 9.08
CA LEU A 127 -14.57 4.62 8.85
C LEU A 127 -15.69 3.95 9.65
N ASP A 128 -16.39 4.71 10.50
CA ASP A 128 -17.66 4.30 11.12
C ASP A 128 -18.80 4.95 10.36
N LEU A 129 -19.55 4.14 9.62
CA LEU A 129 -20.72 4.55 8.83
C LEU A 129 -21.95 4.84 9.73
N LYS A 130 -21.83 4.71 11.06
CA LYS A 130 -22.87 4.87 12.10
C LYS A 130 -23.94 3.79 12.14
N GLN A 131 -24.27 3.23 10.98
CA GLN A 131 -25.15 2.07 10.84
C GLN A 131 -24.61 1.15 9.74
N THR A 132 -25.21 -0.01 9.59
CA THR A 132 -24.85 -0.94 8.52
C THR A 132 -25.39 -0.41 7.18
N TYR A 133 -24.51 -0.26 6.20
CA TYR A 133 -24.85 0.07 4.81
C TYR A 133 -24.30 -0.97 3.86
N LYS A 134 -24.99 -1.20 2.74
CA LYS A 134 -24.36 -1.82 1.57
C LYS A 134 -23.63 -0.72 0.81
N VAL A 135 -22.31 -0.82 0.73
CA VAL A 135 -21.50 0.21 0.06
C VAL A 135 -21.26 -0.17 -1.38
N SER A 136 -21.75 0.64 -2.32
CA SER A 136 -21.56 0.41 -3.77
C SER A 136 -20.35 1.11 -4.34
N LYS A 137 -19.91 2.21 -3.71
CA LYS A 137 -18.84 3.04 -4.25
C LYS A 137 -18.03 3.70 -3.14
N ILE A 138 -16.72 3.74 -3.34
CA ILE A 138 -15.77 4.50 -2.52
C ILE A 138 -14.91 5.32 -3.47
N ASN A 139 -14.94 6.63 -3.33
CA ASN A 139 -14.00 7.51 -4.01
C ASN A 139 -12.84 7.84 -3.08
N ILE A 140 -11.62 7.82 -3.62
CA ILE A 140 -10.38 8.00 -2.89
C ILE A 140 -9.55 9.05 -3.60
N TRP A 141 -9.11 10.08 -2.89
CA TRP A 141 -8.22 11.12 -3.43
C TRP A 141 -6.92 11.17 -2.65
N GLN A 142 -5.79 11.16 -3.35
CA GLN A 142 -4.45 11.07 -2.79
C GLN A 142 -3.53 12.20 -3.28
N GLY A 143 -4.07 13.38 -3.59
CA GLY A 143 -3.26 14.59 -3.84
C GLY A 143 -2.78 14.81 -5.28
N GLY A 144 -3.02 13.87 -6.21
CA GLY A 144 -2.87 14.12 -7.64
C GLY A 144 -1.69 13.39 -8.31
N ALA A 145 -1.51 13.67 -9.59
CA ALA A 145 -0.53 12.99 -10.44
C ALA A 145 0.90 13.07 -9.85
N GLY A 146 1.49 11.92 -9.53
CA GLY A 146 2.87 11.83 -9.05
C GLY A 146 3.05 12.21 -7.59
N ASN A 147 1.99 12.23 -6.78
CA ASN A 147 2.14 12.42 -5.34
C ASN A 147 3.02 11.31 -4.74
N LYS A 148 4.17 11.70 -4.18
CA LYS A 148 5.13 10.75 -3.60
C LYS A 148 4.69 10.16 -2.26
N TRP A 149 3.64 10.71 -1.68
CA TRP A 149 3.02 10.27 -0.43
C TRP A 149 1.79 9.38 -0.66
N ALA A 150 1.47 9.06 -1.91
CA ALA A 150 0.36 8.17 -2.24
C ALA A 150 0.83 6.71 -2.31
N ILE A 151 -0.07 5.79 -1.95
CA ILE A 151 0.08 4.34 -2.16
C ILE A 151 -0.48 3.94 -3.53
N SER A 152 -0.08 2.77 -4.03
CA SER A 152 -0.58 2.20 -5.29
C SER A 152 -1.36 0.90 -5.09
N LYS A 153 -1.36 0.36 -3.88
CA LYS A 153 -2.23 -0.74 -3.47
C LYS A 153 -2.95 -0.41 -2.18
N LEU A 154 -4.26 -0.54 -2.20
CA LEU A 154 -5.13 -0.36 -1.05
C LEU A 154 -5.58 -1.72 -0.53
N ARG A 155 -5.70 -1.85 0.78
CA ARG A 155 -6.33 -2.99 1.46
C ARG A 155 -7.62 -2.53 2.12
N ILE A 156 -8.73 -3.13 1.74
CA ILE A 156 -10.05 -2.84 2.32
C ILE A 156 -10.42 -3.98 3.26
N HIS A 157 -10.69 -3.64 4.52
CA HIS A 157 -11.19 -4.57 5.54
C HIS A 157 -12.63 -4.23 5.89
N CYS A 158 -13.45 -5.27 6.03
CA CYS A 158 -14.85 -5.18 6.39
C CYS A 158 -15.00 -5.69 7.82
N HIS A 159 -15.72 -4.96 8.66
CA HIS A 159 -16.06 -5.44 10.00
C HIS A 159 -17.56 -5.68 10.09
N SER A 160 -17.98 -6.88 9.70
CA SER A 160 -19.37 -7.33 9.77
C SER A 160 -19.51 -8.43 10.84
N ALA A 161 -20.36 -8.19 11.84
CA ALA A 161 -21.01 -9.15 12.74
C ALA A 161 -20.31 -10.52 13.00
N GLY A 162 -19.02 -10.52 13.32
CA GLY A 162 -18.29 -11.71 13.76
C GLY A 162 -17.68 -12.59 12.65
N LEU A 163 -17.66 -12.15 11.39
CA LEU A 163 -16.96 -12.86 10.31
C LEU A 163 -15.52 -12.32 10.15
N VAL A 164 -14.55 -13.22 10.11
CA VAL A 164 -13.18 -12.90 9.72
C VAL A 164 -13.11 -12.91 8.19
N THR A 165 -13.18 -11.74 7.57
CA THR A 165 -13.02 -11.59 6.12
C THR A 165 -11.56 -11.31 5.77
N SER A 166 -11.07 -11.93 4.69
CA SER A 166 -9.78 -11.53 4.11
C SER A 166 -9.90 -10.14 3.48
N PRO A 167 -8.90 -9.26 3.61
CA PRO A 167 -8.98 -7.94 2.99
C PRO A 167 -8.99 -8.05 1.47
N VAL A 168 -9.73 -7.15 0.83
CA VAL A 168 -9.67 -6.94 -0.62
C VAL A 168 -8.43 -6.09 -0.92
N GLU A 169 -7.57 -6.55 -1.82
CA GLU A 169 -6.44 -5.76 -2.32
C GLU A 169 -6.76 -5.17 -3.69
N LEU A 170 -6.66 -3.85 -3.84
CA LEU A 170 -6.95 -3.14 -5.08
C LEU A 170 -5.76 -2.28 -5.51
N GLU A 171 -5.44 -2.28 -6.80
CA GLU A 171 -4.55 -1.27 -7.37
C GLU A 171 -5.29 0.07 -7.45
N ILE A 172 -4.67 1.13 -6.94
CA ILE A 172 -5.22 2.48 -6.93
C ILE A 172 -4.19 3.48 -7.47
N SER A 173 -4.64 4.63 -7.96
CA SER A 173 -3.76 5.67 -8.49
C SER A 173 -3.37 6.70 -7.44
N SER A 174 -2.18 7.30 -7.58
CA SER A 174 -1.75 8.45 -6.75
C SER A 174 -2.59 9.71 -6.92
N GLY A 175 -3.48 9.76 -7.92
CA GLY A 175 -4.43 10.85 -8.10
C GLY A 175 -5.74 10.59 -7.37
N SER A 176 -6.73 10.14 -8.13
CA SER A 176 -8.03 9.70 -7.61
C SER A 176 -8.31 8.29 -8.07
N THR A 177 -9.08 7.55 -7.29
CA THR A 177 -9.57 6.23 -7.66
C THR A 177 -11.01 6.08 -7.21
N THR A 178 -11.86 5.61 -8.11
CA THR A 178 -13.19 5.11 -7.76
C THR A 178 -13.15 3.60 -7.65
N VAL A 179 -13.54 3.09 -6.49
CA VAL A 179 -13.80 1.68 -6.22
C VAL A 179 -15.29 1.45 -6.32
N GLU A 180 -15.71 0.51 -7.16
CA GLU A 180 -17.08 0.01 -7.20
C GLU A 180 -17.15 -1.36 -6.55
N CYS A 181 -18.19 -1.59 -5.76
CA CYS A 181 -18.48 -2.87 -5.13
C CYS A 181 -19.90 -3.31 -5.51
N ASP A 182 -20.04 -4.58 -5.85
CA ASP A 182 -21.31 -5.24 -6.13
C ASP A 182 -21.31 -6.65 -5.49
N ASP A 183 -22.31 -7.48 -5.79
CA ASP A 183 -22.40 -8.83 -5.23
C ASP A 183 -21.20 -9.73 -5.62
N ALA A 184 -20.46 -9.40 -6.71
CA ALA A 184 -19.30 -10.14 -7.14
C ALA A 184 -17.99 -9.70 -6.45
N GLY A 185 -17.98 -8.56 -5.76
CA GLY A 185 -16.82 -8.04 -5.05
C GLY A 185 -16.54 -6.58 -5.40
N CYS A 186 -15.35 -6.11 -5.03
CA CYS A 186 -14.91 -4.74 -5.31
C CYS A 186 -13.84 -4.68 -6.40
N ARG A 187 -13.84 -3.61 -7.18
CA ARG A 187 -12.84 -3.32 -8.22
C ARG A 187 -12.58 -1.83 -8.33
N ALA A 188 -11.35 -1.46 -8.66
CA ALA A 188 -11.02 -0.07 -9.03
C ALA A 188 -11.34 0.17 -10.51
N ILE A 189 -12.22 1.14 -10.81
CA ILE A 189 -12.70 1.41 -12.18
C ILE A 189 -12.09 2.67 -12.80
N ASP A 190 -11.91 3.73 -12.02
CA ASP A 190 -11.42 5.03 -12.49
C ASP A 190 -10.06 5.35 -11.85
N HIS A 191 -9.07 4.49 -12.13
CA HIS A 191 -7.69 4.74 -11.75
C HIS A 191 -6.86 5.00 -13.01
N ASN A 192 -5.96 5.98 -12.99
CA ASN A 192 -5.02 6.16 -14.08
C ASN A 192 -3.83 5.20 -13.88
N PRO A 193 -3.64 4.17 -14.73
CA PRO A 193 -2.55 3.20 -14.56
C PRO A 193 -1.16 3.84 -14.72
N ALA A 194 -1.05 5.01 -15.36
CA ALA A 194 0.21 5.76 -15.44
C ALA A 194 0.65 6.33 -14.07
N PHE A 195 -0.27 6.39 -13.11
CA PHE A 195 -0.06 6.91 -11.76
C PHE A 195 -0.05 5.81 -10.70
N VAL A 196 0.02 4.55 -11.14
CA VAL A 196 0.29 3.37 -10.32
C VAL A 196 1.79 3.12 -10.34
N HIS A 197 2.46 3.27 -9.22
CA HIS A 197 3.84 2.83 -9.05
C HIS A 197 3.86 1.36 -8.66
N ARG A 198 4.76 0.59 -9.29
CA ARG A 198 4.98 -0.79 -8.91
C ARG A 198 6.03 -0.81 -7.80
N SER A 199 5.68 -1.33 -6.63
CA SER A 199 6.61 -1.55 -5.51
C SER A 199 7.85 -2.41 -5.87
N ALA A 200 7.81 -3.14 -7.00
CA ALA A 200 8.99 -3.74 -7.62
C ALA A 200 10.11 -2.71 -7.96
N ALA A 201 9.77 -1.44 -8.16
CA ALA A 201 10.72 -0.35 -8.31
C ALA A 201 11.44 0.00 -7.00
N CYS A 202 10.82 -0.27 -5.84
CA CYS A 202 11.45 -0.10 -4.54
C CYS A 202 12.47 -1.23 -4.25
N ALA A 203 12.16 -2.47 -4.64
CA ALA A 203 13.05 -3.63 -4.50
C ALA A 203 14.37 -3.50 -5.29
N ALA A 204 14.43 -2.63 -6.31
CA ALA A 204 15.65 -2.38 -7.07
C ALA A 204 16.68 -1.48 -6.32
N SER A 205 16.26 -0.74 -5.30
CA SER A 205 17.17 0.17 -4.56
C SER A 205 18.08 -0.54 -3.54
N THR A 206 17.72 -1.73 -3.06
CA THR A 206 18.56 -2.53 -2.15
C THR A 206 19.59 -3.41 -2.88
N ALA A 207 19.40 -3.69 -4.17
CA ALA A 207 20.33 -4.51 -4.96
C ALA A 207 21.53 -3.71 -5.55
N GLY A 208 21.50 -2.38 -5.49
CA GLY A 208 22.51 -1.52 -6.14
C GLY A 208 23.79 -1.23 -5.35
N GLN A 209 23.92 -1.73 -4.11
CA GLN A 209 25.06 -1.39 -3.23
C GLN A 209 26.01 -2.55 -2.87
N LEU A 210 25.89 -3.70 -3.53
CA LEU A 210 26.87 -4.79 -3.40
C LEU A 210 27.54 -5.05 -4.74
N GLY A 211 28.60 -4.29 -5.04
CA GLY A 211 29.35 -4.49 -6.28
C GLY A 211 30.45 -3.49 -6.60
N VAL A 212 31.18 -2.96 -5.61
CA VAL A 212 32.53 -2.44 -5.89
C VAL A 212 33.50 -3.61 -5.66
N PRO A 213 34.02 -4.28 -6.69
CA PRO A 213 35.15 -5.17 -6.49
C PRO A 213 36.37 -4.30 -6.18
N VAL A 214 36.80 -4.35 -4.92
CA VAL A 214 38.18 -4.02 -4.53
C VAL A 214 39.08 -5.01 -5.24
N GLY A 215 39.63 -4.60 -6.38
CA GLY A 215 40.66 -5.31 -7.13
C GLY A 215 41.97 -4.53 -7.07
N LEU A 216 42.62 -4.52 -5.92
CA LEU A 216 44.01 -4.09 -5.77
C LEU A 216 44.89 -5.35 -5.89
N LEU A 217 45.69 -5.45 -6.95
CA LEU A 217 47.15 -5.71 -6.93
C LEU A 217 47.70 -6.45 -8.17
N LEU A 218 48.75 -5.83 -8.73
CA LEU A 218 49.99 -6.39 -9.29
C LEU A 218 49.97 -6.97 -10.71
N GLY A 219 50.68 -6.27 -11.61
CA GLY A 219 51.13 -6.79 -12.90
C GLY A 219 51.94 -5.77 -13.69
N LEU A 220 53.27 -5.92 -13.65
CA LEU A 220 54.30 -5.08 -14.26
C LEU A 220 54.14 -4.85 -15.79
N GLY A 221 54.41 -3.60 -16.19
CA GLY A 221 55.29 -3.26 -17.31
C GLY A 221 54.76 -3.46 -18.74
N LEU A 222 54.61 -2.36 -19.49
CA LEU A 222 55.57 -2.03 -20.53
C LEU A 222 55.37 -0.61 -21.08
N VAL A 223 56.53 0.03 -21.20
CA VAL A 223 56.86 1.29 -21.84
C VAL A 223 56.26 1.42 -23.24
N GLN A 224 55.60 2.55 -23.55
CA GLN A 224 56.04 3.38 -24.68
C GLN A 224 55.56 4.83 -24.60
N ARG A 225 56.56 5.72 -24.51
CA ARG A 225 56.46 7.15 -24.79
C ARG A 225 55.94 7.36 -26.21
N ASN A 226 55.06 8.34 -26.40
CA ASN A 226 55.26 9.31 -27.48
C ASN A 226 54.71 10.68 -27.09
N LEU A 227 55.61 11.65 -27.18
CA LEU A 227 55.37 13.09 -27.17
C LEU A 227 54.45 13.49 -28.35
N LEU A 228 53.62 14.51 -28.13
CA LEU A 228 53.41 15.69 -28.99
C LEU A 228 52.34 16.56 -28.30
N LEU A 229 52.75 17.51 -27.45
CA LEU A 229 52.97 18.93 -27.74
C LEU A 229 51.75 19.71 -28.26
N ARG A 230 51.46 20.76 -27.47
CA ARG A 230 50.91 22.09 -27.82
C ARG A 230 49.41 22.25 -28.06
N GLY A 231 48.86 23.22 -27.33
CA GLY A 231 47.67 23.94 -27.78
C GLY A 231 46.98 24.79 -26.70
N GLU A 232 47.70 25.72 -26.07
CA GLU A 232 47.04 26.85 -25.40
C GLU A 232 46.19 27.64 -26.42
N ARG A 233 44.94 27.94 -26.08
CA ARG A 233 44.22 29.11 -26.60
C ARG A 233 43.39 29.74 -25.49
N SER A 234 43.86 30.91 -25.05
CA SER A 234 43.09 32.01 -24.47
C SER A 234 42.34 32.77 -25.58
N TRP A 235 41.88 34.00 -25.30
CA TRP A 235 40.95 34.87 -26.04
C TRP A 235 39.47 34.50 -25.75
N SER A 236 38.65 35.35 -25.14
CA SER A 236 38.73 36.78 -24.80
C SER A 236 37.61 37.10 -23.82
#